data_AF-A0A6I7QWQ0-F1
#
_entry.id   AF-A0A6I7QWQ0-F1
#
_cell.length_a   1.000
_cell.length_b   1.000
_cell.length_c   1.000
_cell.angle_alpha   90.00
_cell.angle_beta   90.00
_cell.angle_gamma   90.00
#
_symmetry.space_group_name_H-M   'P 1'
#
loop_
_entity.id
_entity.type
_entity.pdbx_description
1 polymer ?
#
loop_
_entity_poly.entity_id
_entity_poly.type
_entity_poly.pdbx_seq_one_letter_code
_entity_poly.pdbx_strand_id
1 'polypeptide(L)'
;MNKRTHLVVSGLLFTLVLLVWPTLMAIGRPVAGEPEQLRWLSANTGLFKVQFLFAFLICPAMLYMVFAQINGMADPSPMAIRLGGVFLAAYAVFSSIAYGSQMILIPQLIGAGMEVEARLWY
;
A
#
# COMPACT_ATOMS: atom_id res chain seq x y z
N MET A 1 -20.37 14.85 8.04
CA MET A 1 -20.95 13.55 7.65
C MET A 1 -21.39 12.81 8.92
N ASN A 2 -22.43 11.97 8.87
CA ASN A 2 -22.82 11.14 10.02
C ASN A 2 -21.73 10.06 10.27
N LYS A 3 -21.49 9.66 11.53
CA LYS A 3 -20.58 8.55 11.90
C LYS A 3 -20.83 7.29 11.06
N ARG A 4 -22.11 6.97 10.80
CA ARG A 4 -22.50 5.84 9.93
C ARG A 4 -21.99 6.00 8.50
N THR A 5 -22.03 7.21 7.95
CA THR A 5 -21.52 7.49 6.60
C THR A 5 -20.02 7.30 6.52
N HIS A 6 -19.25 7.75 7.53
CA HIS A 6 -17.81 7.53 7.56
C HIS A 6 -17.46 6.05 7.56
N LEU A 7 -18.14 5.23 8.37
CA LEU A 7 -17.94 3.78 8.41
C LEU A 7 -18.19 3.11 7.06
N VAL A 8 -19.31 3.44 6.41
CA VAL A 8 -19.66 2.87 5.09
C VAL A 8 -18.64 3.30 4.04
N VAL A 9 -18.33 4.59 3.96
CA VAL A 9 -17.38 5.11 2.97
C VAL A 9 -15.98 4.54 3.17
N SER A 10 -15.50 4.47 4.41
CA SER A 10 -14.18 3.92 4.70
C SER A 10 -14.10 2.42 4.38
N GLY A 11 -15.16 1.66 4.65
CA GLY A 11 -15.23 0.25 4.30
C GLY A 11 -15.21 0.02 2.80
N LEU A 12 -16.05 0.75 2.04
CA LEU A 12 -16.07 0.68 0.58
C LEU A 12 -14.74 1.08 -0.04
N LEU A 13 -14.12 2.16 0.45
CA LEU A 13 -12.82 2.62 -0.03
C LEU A 13 -11.73 1.57 0.22
N PHE A 14 -11.67 1.02 1.43
CA PHE A 14 -10.69 -0.02 1.77
C PHE A 14 -10.88 -1.27 0.93
N THR A 15 -12.12 -1.76 0.78
CA THR A 15 -12.43 -2.92 -0.07
C THR A 15 -12.04 -2.66 -1.53
N LEU A 16 -12.36 -1.49 -2.07
CA LEU A 16 -12.00 -1.14 -3.45
C LEU A 16 -10.48 -1.19 -3.64
N VAL A 17 -9.72 -0.50 -2.79
CA VAL A 17 -8.26 -0.47 -2.89
C VAL A 17 -7.66 -1.88 -2.72
N LEU A 18 -8.17 -2.65 -1.76
CA LEU A 18 -7.72 -4.01 -1.47
C LEU A 18 -7.99 -4.98 -2.63
N LEU A 19 -9.04 -4.77 -3.43
CA LEU A 19 -9.34 -5.61 -4.60
C LEU A 19 -8.61 -5.15 -5.85
N VAL A 20 -8.43 -3.84 -6.04
CA VAL A 20 -7.75 -3.30 -7.21
C VAL A 20 -6.28 -3.71 -7.21
N TRP A 21 -5.58 -3.63 -6.09
CA TRP A 21 -4.14 -3.95 -6.06
C TRP A 21 -3.81 -5.39 -6.48
N PRO A 22 -4.40 -6.46 -5.91
CA PRO A 22 -4.16 -7.84 -6.35
C PRO A 22 -4.54 -8.07 -7.81
N THR A 23 -5.60 -7.40 -8.28
CA THR A 23 -6.00 -7.46 -9.70
C THR A 23 -4.91 -6.89 -10.61
N LEU A 24 -4.35 -5.72 -10.26
CA LEU A 24 -3.23 -5.13 -11.01
C LEU A 24 -1.96 -5.99 -10.94
N MET A 25 -1.67 -6.60 -9.79
CA MET A 25 -0.56 -7.53 -9.62
C MET A 25 -0.73 -8.80 -10.45
N ALA A 26 -1.95 -9.32 -10.57
CA ALA A 26 -2.24 -10.50 -11.38
C ALA A 26 -2.03 -10.22 -12.89
N ILE A 27 -2.40 -9.03 -13.35
CA ILE A 27 -2.25 -8.62 -14.76
C ILE A 27 -0.78 -8.33 -15.10
N GLY A 28 -0.02 -7.77 -14.16
CA GLY A 28 1.36 -7.34 -14.39
C GLY A 28 2.44 -8.29 -13.89
N ARG A 29 2.16 -9.58 -13.73
CA ARG A 29 3.17 -10.57 -13.32
C ARG A 29 3.83 -11.24 -14.52
N PRO A 30 5.11 -10.95 -14.82
CA PRO A 30 5.89 -11.85 -15.67
C PRO A 30 6.08 -13.20 -14.94
N VAL A 31 5.76 -14.31 -15.63
CA VAL A 31 5.82 -15.69 -15.09
C VAL A 31 7.26 -16.23 -15.04
N ALA A 32 8.26 -15.35 -14.99
CA ALA A 32 9.66 -15.69 -15.18
C ALA A 32 10.53 -15.35 -13.95
N GLY A 33 11.81 -15.70 -14.01
CA GLY A 33 12.78 -15.48 -12.93
C GLY A 33 13.09 -14.00 -12.71
N GLU A 34 13.80 -13.69 -11.62
CA GLU A 34 14.20 -12.32 -11.25
C GLU A 34 14.74 -11.46 -12.40
N PRO A 35 15.64 -11.95 -13.29
CA PRO A 35 16.15 -11.14 -14.39
C PRO A 35 15.06 -10.70 -15.38
N GLU A 36 14.14 -11.60 -15.71
CA GLU A 36 13.01 -11.28 -16.58
C GLU A 36 12.01 -10.35 -15.89
N GLN A 37 11.85 -10.45 -14.57
CA GLN A 37 11.04 -9.51 -13.79
C GLN A 37 11.60 -8.10 -13.87
N LEU A 38 12.91 -7.92 -13.69
CA LEU A 38 13.56 -6.60 -13.81
C LEU A 38 13.48 -6.02 -15.21
N ARG A 39 13.63 -6.84 -16.25
CA ARG A 39 13.43 -6.40 -17.64
C ARG A 39 11.98 -6.01 -17.91
N TRP A 40 11.03 -6.75 -17.36
CA TRP A 40 9.61 -6.38 -17.47
C TRP A 40 9.34 -5.06 -16.76
N LEU A 41 9.92 -4.85 -15.57
CA LEU A 41 9.80 -3.61 -14.80
C LEU A 41 10.38 -2.41 -15.54
N SER A 42 11.53 -2.56 -16.20
CA SER A 42 12.12 -1.49 -17.02
C SER A 42 11.20 -1.13 -18.19
N ALA A 43 10.58 -2.11 -18.84
CA ALA A 43 9.67 -1.90 -19.96
C ALA A 43 8.27 -1.38 -19.53
N ASN A 44 7.82 -1.68 -18.31
CA ASN A 44 6.46 -1.41 -17.82
C ASN A 44 6.44 -0.53 -16.56
N THR A 45 7.42 0.38 -16.43
CA THR A 45 7.60 1.23 -15.24
C THR A 45 6.33 1.98 -14.83
N GLY A 46 5.52 2.44 -15.78
CA GLY A 46 4.26 3.12 -15.49
C GLY A 46 3.26 2.21 -14.77
N LEU A 47 3.06 0.99 -15.27
CA LEU A 47 2.16 0.01 -14.65
C LEU A 47 2.66 -0.41 -13.27
N PHE A 48 3.96 -0.61 -13.12
CA PHE A 48 4.58 -0.89 -11.83
C PHE A 48 4.33 0.23 -10.80
N LYS A 49 4.52 1.50 -11.18
CA LYS A 49 4.22 2.64 -10.31
C LYS A 49 2.75 2.67 -9.92
N VAL A 50 1.83 2.37 -10.84
CA VAL A 50 0.38 2.31 -10.53
C VAL A 50 0.08 1.17 -9.55
N GLN A 51 0.66 -0.01 -9.73
CA GLN A 51 0.50 -1.13 -8.78
C GLN A 51 0.93 -0.71 -7.36
N PHE A 52 2.11 -0.13 -7.22
CA PHE A 52 2.62 0.28 -5.91
C PHE A 52 1.96 1.54 -5.35
N LEU A 53 1.38 2.40 -6.20
CA LEU A 53 0.47 3.46 -5.75
C LEU A 53 -0.77 2.84 -5.09
N PHE A 54 -1.43 1.87 -5.73
CA PHE A 54 -2.58 1.20 -5.11
C PHE A 54 -2.20 0.40 -3.86
N ALA A 55 -1.02 -0.23 -3.84
CA ALA A 55 -0.48 -0.85 -2.62
C ALA A 55 -0.28 0.19 -1.51
N PHE A 56 0.30 1.33 -1.84
CA PHE A 56 0.50 2.45 -0.90
C PHE A 56 -0.83 2.99 -0.37
N LEU A 57 -1.89 3.05 -1.19
CA LEU A 57 -3.22 3.49 -0.79
C LEU A 57 -3.94 2.55 0.19
N ILE A 58 -3.51 1.28 0.30
CA ILE A 58 -4.06 0.35 1.30
C ILE A 58 -3.92 0.94 2.69
N CYS A 59 -2.76 1.54 2.98
CA CYS A 59 -2.46 2.11 4.29
C CYS A 59 -3.43 3.23 4.70
N PRO A 60 -3.54 4.37 3.97
CA PRO A 60 -4.46 5.43 4.34
C PRO A 60 -5.94 4.98 4.33
N ALA A 61 -6.32 4.05 3.45
CA ALA A 61 -7.67 3.49 3.47
C ALA A 61 -7.95 2.67 4.75
N MET A 62 -7.00 1.83 5.16
CA MET A 62 -7.09 1.07 6.41
C MET A 62 -7.10 1.99 7.63
N LEU A 63 -6.22 2.99 7.68
CA LEU A 63 -6.19 3.99 8.75
C LEU A 63 -7.55 4.69 8.88
N TYR A 64 -8.11 5.17 7.76
CA TYR A 64 -9.41 5.83 7.76
C TYR A 64 -10.52 4.90 8.27
N MET A 65 -10.52 3.63 7.85
CA MET A 65 -11.47 2.63 8.34
C MET A 65 -11.36 2.40 9.85
N VAL A 66 -10.16 2.21 10.37
CA VAL A 66 -9.95 1.96 11.80
C VAL A 66 -10.33 3.20 12.62
N PHE A 67 -9.98 4.41 12.18
CA PHE A 67 -10.42 5.64 12.84
C PHE A 67 -11.94 5.82 12.82
N ALA A 68 -12.59 5.51 11.69
CA ALA A 68 -14.05 5.56 11.61
C ALA A 68 -14.70 4.54 12.58
N GLN A 69 -14.13 3.34 12.71
CA GLN A 69 -14.55 2.32 13.68
C GLN A 69 -14.41 2.79 15.12
N ILE A 70 -13.24 3.29 15.51
CA ILE A 70 -13.00 3.81 16.87
C ILE A 70 -13.98 4.94 17.21
N ASN A 71 -14.21 5.88 16.29
CA ASN A 71 -15.15 6.98 16.50
C ASN A 71 -16.62 6.55 16.53
N GLY A 72 -16.92 5.38 15.94
CA GLY A 72 -18.24 4.76 15.92
C GLY A 72 -18.56 3.93 17.17
N MET A 73 -17.56 3.58 17.98
CA MET A 73 -17.75 2.84 19.23
C MET A 73 -18.46 3.71 20.27
N ALA A 74 -19.35 3.09 21.05
CA ALA A 74 -20.09 3.78 22.11
C ALA A 74 -19.18 4.16 23.29
N ASP A 75 -18.24 3.28 23.65
CA ASP A 75 -17.33 3.50 24.78
C ASP A 75 -15.96 2.84 24.55
N PRO A 76 -15.08 3.45 23.74
CA PRO A 76 -13.78 2.87 23.43
C PRO A 76 -12.82 2.97 24.63
N SER A 77 -12.17 1.85 24.97
CA SER A 77 -11.15 1.81 26.03
C SER A 77 -10.01 2.81 25.74
N PRO A 78 -9.66 3.71 26.69
CA PRO A 78 -8.56 4.66 26.51
C PRO A 78 -7.21 3.99 26.20
N MET A 79 -6.98 2.80 26.77
CA MET A 79 -5.77 2.03 26.51
C MET A 79 -5.75 1.48 25.08
N ALA A 80 -6.90 0.97 24.60
CA ALA A 80 -7.03 0.48 23.24
C ALA A 80 -6.83 1.61 22.21
N ILE A 81 -7.34 2.82 22.48
CA ILE A 81 -7.11 3.99 21.63
C ILE A 81 -5.62 4.33 21.56
N ARG A 82 -4.91 4.36 22.69
CA ARG A 82 -3.49 4.69 22.74
C ARG A 82 -2.64 3.66 22.01
N LEU A 83 -2.80 2.39 22.35
CA LEU A 83 -2.05 1.30 21.71
C LEU A 83 -2.39 1.19 20.22
N GLY A 84 -3.67 1.28 19.87
CA GLY A 84 -4.13 1.34 18.48
C GLY A 84 -3.48 2.48 17.72
N GLY A 85 -3.45 3.69 18.29
CA GLY A 85 -2.78 4.85 17.68
C GLY A 85 -1.29 4.63 17.43
N VAL A 86 -0.56 4.06 18.39
CA VAL A 86 0.86 3.74 18.23
C VAL A 86 1.08 2.70 17.13
N PHE A 87 0.31 1.62 17.12
CA PHE A 87 0.42 0.58 16.08
C PHE A 87 0.04 1.10 14.70
N LEU A 88 -1.00 1.93 14.60
CA LEU A 88 -1.41 2.55 13.34
C LEU A 88 -0.33 3.52 12.82
N ALA A 89 0.31 4.29 13.70
CA ALA A 89 1.42 5.16 13.32
C ALA A 89 2.64 4.35 12.83
N ALA A 90 3.02 3.31 13.56
CA ALA A 90 4.11 2.41 13.15
C ALA A 90 3.79 1.74 11.80
N TYR A 91 2.57 1.22 11.64
CA TYR A 91 2.09 0.66 10.39
C TYR A 91 2.15 1.67 9.24
N ALA A 92 1.77 2.93 9.47
CA ALA A 92 1.84 3.98 8.46
C ALA A 92 3.28 4.23 8.00
N VAL A 93 4.23 4.31 8.93
CA VAL A 93 5.66 4.49 8.62
C VAL A 93 6.18 3.29 7.84
N PHE A 94 5.99 2.07 8.33
CA PHE A 94 6.50 0.87 7.67
C PHE A 94 5.87 0.64 6.30
N SER A 95 4.56 0.85 6.15
CA SER A 95 3.88 0.74 4.85
C SER A 95 4.36 1.81 3.86
N SER A 96 4.64 3.02 4.35
CA SER A 96 5.16 4.11 3.51
C SER A 96 6.56 3.80 3.03
N ILE A 97 7.42 3.27 3.90
CA ILE A 97 8.76 2.81 3.52
C ILE A 97 8.63 1.66 2.52
N ALA A 98 7.85 0.62 2.82
CA ALA A 98 7.72 -0.56 1.98
C ALA A 98 7.23 -0.21 0.57
N TYR A 99 6.03 0.38 0.44
CA TYR A 99 5.44 0.62 -0.88
C TYR A 99 5.95 1.90 -1.56
N GLY A 100 6.26 2.94 -0.78
CA GLY A 100 6.80 4.18 -1.32
C GLY A 100 8.21 4.00 -1.89
N SER A 101 9.07 3.25 -1.20
CA SER A 101 10.41 2.94 -1.72
C SER A 101 10.34 2.09 -2.98
N GLN A 102 9.42 1.13 -3.05
CA GLN A 102 9.22 0.32 -4.24
C GLN A 102 8.77 1.18 -5.43
N MET A 103 7.79 2.07 -5.23
CA MET A 103 7.28 2.96 -6.26
C MET A 103 8.33 3.96 -6.79
N ILE A 104 9.28 4.39 -5.95
CA ILE A 104 10.24 5.46 -6.27
C ILE A 104 11.63 4.92 -6.61
N LEU A 105 12.24 4.14 -5.72
CA LEU A 105 13.65 3.73 -5.81
C LEU A 105 13.87 2.70 -6.91
N ILE A 106 13.03 1.67 -7.03
CA ILE A 106 13.26 0.60 -8.01
C ILE A 106 13.25 1.14 -9.45
N PRO A 107 12.28 1.97 -9.87
CA PRO A 107 12.32 2.57 -11.20
C PRO A 107 13.57 3.43 -11.44
N GLN A 108 14.05 4.13 -10.41
CA GLN A 108 15.26 4.95 -10.50
C GLN A 108 16.52 4.09 -10.65
N LEU A 109 16.65 3.03 -9.84
CA LEU A 109 17.78 2.10 -9.88
C LEU A 109 17.84 1.36 -11.22
N ILE A 110 16.70 0.86 -11.70
CA ILE A 110 16.58 0.22 -13.02
C ILE A 110 16.94 1.21 -14.13
N GLY A 111 16.41 2.45 -14.08
CA GLY A 111 16.72 3.49 -15.06
C GLY A 111 18.20 3.91 -15.07
N ALA A 112 18.91 3.77 -13.95
CA ALA A 112 20.33 4.03 -13.82
C ALA A 112 21.22 2.83 -14.21
N GLY A 113 20.65 1.69 -14.58
CA GLY A 113 21.40 0.46 -14.87
C GLY A 113 21.96 -0.24 -13.62
N MET A 114 21.50 0.13 -12.43
CA MET A 114 21.91 -0.43 -11.13
C MET A 114 21.09 -1.67 -10.79
N GLU A 115 21.22 -2.72 -11.62
CA GLU A 115 20.37 -3.93 -11.50
C GLU A 115 20.60 -4.71 -10.20
N VAL A 116 21.82 -4.70 -9.64
CA VAL A 116 22.14 -5.43 -8.41
C VAL A 116 21.45 -4.80 -7.21
N GLU A 117 21.52 -3.48 -7.10
CA GLU A 117 20.87 -2.69 -6.06
C GLU A 117 19.35 -2.77 -6.18
N ALA A 118 18.83 -2.76 -7.41
CA ALA A 118 17.40 -2.96 -7.66
C ALA A 118 16.92 -4.34 -7.14
N ARG A 119 17.75 -5.40 -7.27
CA ARG A 119 17.43 -6.73 -6.73
C ARG A 119 17.44 -6.80 -5.21
N LEU A 120 18.41 -6.14 -4.57
CA LEU A 120 18.49 -6.13 -3.11
C LEU A 120 17.29 -5.41 -2.48
N TRP A 121 16.66 -4.51 -3.23
CA TRP A 121 15.52 -3.73 -2.76
C TRP A 121 14.16 -4.34 -3.11
N TYR A 122 14.07 -5.08 -4.23
CA TYR A 122 12.84 -5.74 -4.71
C TYR A 122 12.40 -6.86 -3.77
#